data_AF-A0A842KZW3-F1
#
_entry.id   AF-A0A842KZW3-F1
#
_cell.length_a   1.000
_cell.length_b   1.000
_cell.length_c   1.000
_cell.angle_alpha   90.00
_cell.angle_beta   90.00
_cell.angle_gamma   90.00
#
_symmetry.space_group_name_H-M   'P 1'
#
loop_
_entity.id
_entity.type
_entity.pdbx_description
1 polymer ?
#
loop_
_entity_poly.entity_id
_entity_poly.type
_entity_poly.pdbx_seq_one_letter_code
_entity_poly.pdbx_strand_id
1 'polypeptide(L)'
;MSAIDFYEYRKNLTRKLLGLAETLNIDEDPLEYAWIVYGLANMGSDCNLILKYVNILKRWIVSQESKKEKKELPKEYLPVISSYLYGLKRCSLRISQNDVDLALALLGKELSKFTNSPTILQKYSLFNIPEAVFLISIGLSEFISPEIKKNLRDIVVSLGKYGSSKRKVLYYASDFELNPRKTKIPLEIKECVNSTESIEDIIALLWFLRRYDQAFLDEQSEKWKLQSILWKRLAKIESLLEELLSNSGIILSLLYETVLYETELPNPHVVFDNYPLHPEVRRIAEGLYKKGEYLSAVFEASKLLEDHIRNQLHVEAYGQRLLDYAFSEKDKKILFVSSVNSISGKNEQEGLELILKGILKAVRNPKGHQPKTKLNIDAYEALDQLVIISYLLKRVERATIIKDK
;
A
#
# COMPACT_ATOMS: atom_id res chain seq x y z
N MET A 1 -4.82 -15.40 -11.64
CA MET A 1 -5.12 -13.95 -11.71
C MET A 1 -4.04 -13.32 -12.56
N SER A 2 -4.41 -12.45 -13.51
CA SER A 2 -3.43 -11.56 -14.12
C SER A 2 -2.79 -10.72 -13.00
N ALA A 3 -1.48 -10.51 -13.07
CA ALA A 3 -0.82 -9.58 -12.18
C ALA A 3 -1.42 -8.18 -12.39
N ILE A 4 -1.73 -7.47 -11.30
CA ILE A 4 -2.20 -6.08 -11.38
C ILE A 4 -1.01 -5.22 -11.78
N ASP A 5 -1.11 -4.52 -12.91
CA ASP A 5 -0.14 -3.50 -13.29
C ASP A 5 -0.50 -2.18 -12.57
N PHE A 6 0.13 -1.95 -11.42
CA PHE A 6 -0.13 -0.74 -10.62
C PHE A 6 0.27 0.56 -11.32
N TYR A 7 1.20 0.53 -12.28
CA TYR A 7 1.59 1.74 -13.02
C TYR A 7 0.51 2.14 -14.02
N GLU A 8 0.02 1.20 -14.83
CA GLU A 8 -1.08 1.48 -15.74
C GLU A 8 -2.38 1.75 -14.97
N TYR A 9 -2.58 1.08 -13.82
CA TYR A 9 -3.73 1.35 -12.96
C TYR A 9 -3.69 2.78 -12.42
N ARG A 10 -2.54 3.24 -11.90
CA ARG A 10 -2.35 4.62 -11.44
C ARG A 10 -2.70 5.61 -12.53
N LYS A 11 -2.18 5.41 -13.75
CA LYS A 11 -2.43 6.28 -14.90
C LYS A 11 -3.91 6.37 -15.25
N ASN A 12 -4.63 5.25 -15.22
CA ASN A 12 -6.07 5.20 -15.45
C ASN A 12 -6.86 5.93 -14.36
N LEU A 13 -6.50 5.73 -13.09
CA LEU A 13 -7.14 6.43 -11.97
C LEU A 13 -6.87 7.94 -12.02
N THR A 14 -5.66 8.38 -12.38
CA THR A 14 -5.33 9.79 -12.59
C THR A 14 -6.24 10.42 -13.66
N ARG A 15 -6.42 9.76 -14.81
CA ARG A 15 -7.31 10.24 -15.87
C ARG A 15 -8.76 10.36 -15.39
N LYS A 16 -9.25 9.36 -14.65
CA LYS A 16 -10.61 9.38 -14.08
C LYS A 16 -10.79 10.51 -13.08
N LEU A 17 -9.83 10.73 -12.17
CA LEU A 17 -9.90 11.81 -11.18
C LEU A 17 -9.94 13.18 -11.85
N LEU A 18 -9.07 13.40 -12.86
CA LEU A 18 -9.06 14.64 -13.62
C LEU A 18 -10.36 14.82 -14.41
N GLY A 19 -10.90 13.75 -15.00
CA GLY A 19 -12.20 13.78 -15.66
C GLY A 19 -13.30 14.26 -14.73
N LEU A 20 -13.41 13.65 -13.53
CA LEU A 20 -14.39 14.07 -12.52
C LEU A 20 -14.16 15.51 -12.05
N ALA A 21 -12.90 15.94 -11.90
CA ALA A 21 -12.58 17.31 -11.47
C ALA A 21 -13.06 18.39 -12.45
N GLU A 22 -13.15 18.07 -13.75
CA GLU A 22 -13.65 18.98 -14.78
C GLU A 22 -15.18 18.93 -14.93
N THR A 23 -15.82 17.80 -14.65
CA THR A 23 -17.28 17.63 -14.85
C THR A 23 -18.11 17.92 -13.61
N LEU A 24 -17.57 17.66 -12.41
CA LEU A 24 -18.31 17.79 -11.17
C LEU A 24 -18.49 19.28 -10.81
N ASN A 25 -19.72 19.67 -10.49
CA ASN A 25 -20.03 21.01 -10.01
C ASN A 25 -19.84 21.09 -8.49
N ILE A 26 -18.90 21.91 -8.02
CA ILE A 26 -18.61 22.10 -6.59
C ILE A 26 -19.82 22.67 -5.80
N ASP A 27 -20.73 23.40 -6.44
CA ASP A 27 -21.94 23.89 -5.78
C ASP A 27 -22.98 22.78 -5.55
N GLU A 28 -22.96 21.71 -6.35
CA GLU A 28 -23.87 20.56 -6.24
C GLU A 28 -23.30 19.50 -5.30
N ASP A 29 -22.02 19.13 -5.48
CA ASP A 29 -21.37 18.06 -4.73
C ASP A 29 -20.02 18.51 -4.10
N PRO A 30 -20.05 19.45 -3.13
CA PRO A 30 -18.85 20.03 -2.54
C PRO A 30 -17.94 19.00 -1.85
N LEU A 31 -18.53 17.98 -1.20
CA LEU A 31 -17.76 16.94 -0.51
C LEU A 31 -17.00 16.03 -1.50
N GLU A 32 -17.66 15.60 -2.57
CA GLU A 32 -17.03 14.81 -3.63
C GLU A 32 -15.90 15.61 -4.29
N TYR A 33 -16.13 16.91 -4.58
CA TYR A 33 -15.10 17.78 -5.14
C TYR A 33 -13.92 17.94 -4.19
N ALA A 34 -14.16 18.13 -2.89
CA ALA A 34 -13.12 18.21 -1.88
C ALA A 34 -12.24 16.95 -1.83
N TRP A 35 -12.85 15.77 -1.96
CA TRP A 35 -12.12 14.51 -2.01
C TRP A 35 -11.28 14.36 -3.27
N ILE A 36 -11.80 14.77 -4.44
CA ILE A 36 -11.03 14.78 -5.69
C ILE A 36 -9.77 15.63 -5.55
N VAL A 37 -9.89 16.86 -5.02
CA VAL A 37 -8.73 17.74 -4.78
C VAL A 37 -7.75 17.12 -3.78
N TYR A 38 -8.27 16.48 -2.73
CA TYR A 38 -7.44 15.72 -1.77
C TYR A 38 -6.66 14.60 -2.47
N GLY A 39 -7.32 13.78 -3.31
CA GLY A 39 -6.69 12.70 -4.06
C GLY A 39 -5.61 13.23 -4.99
N LEU A 40 -5.93 14.27 -5.76
CA LEU A 40 -4.99 14.93 -6.67
C LEU A 40 -3.79 15.54 -5.93
N ALA A 41 -3.99 16.08 -4.73
CA ALA A 41 -2.91 16.64 -3.91
C ALA A 41 -1.85 15.59 -3.50
N ASN A 42 -2.16 14.30 -3.57
CA ASN A 42 -1.21 13.21 -3.33
C ASN A 42 -0.35 12.85 -4.58
N MET A 43 -0.57 13.47 -5.76
CA MET A 43 0.20 13.18 -6.99
C MET A 43 1.71 13.44 -6.90
N GLY A 44 2.17 14.24 -5.94
CA GLY A 44 3.57 14.69 -5.89
C GLY A 44 3.84 15.88 -6.81
N SER A 45 5.12 16.16 -7.08
CA SER A 45 5.72 17.44 -7.47
C SER A 45 5.24 18.15 -8.75
N ASP A 46 4.23 17.65 -9.46
CA ASP A 46 3.54 18.42 -10.52
C ASP A 46 2.59 19.44 -9.89
N CYS A 47 3.19 20.43 -9.20
CA CYS A 47 2.48 21.48 -8.47
C CYS A 47 1.47 22.21 -9.37
N ASN A 48 1.76 22.42 -10.65
CA ASN A 48 0.92 23.25 -11.53
C ASN A 48 -0.51 22.69 -11.68
N LEU A 49 -0.68 21.37 -11.76
CA LEU A 49 -1.99 20.75 -11.91
C LEU A 49 -2.79 20.83 -10.60
N ILE A 50 -2.14 20.51 -9.48
CA ILE A 50 -2.77 20.59 -8.14
C ILE A 50 -3.15 22.04 -7.83
N LEU A 51 -2.28 23.00 -8.15
CA LEU A 51 -2.51 24.42 -7.94
C LEU A 51 -3.75 24.94 -8.68
N LYS A 52 -4.06 24.41 -9.87
CA LYS A 52 -5.31 24.74 -10.58
C LYS A 52 -6.52 24.47 -9.68
N TYR A 53 -6.64 23.26 -9.15
CA TYR A 53 -7.80 22.84 -8.36
C TYR A 53 -7.82 23.42 -6.95
N VAL A 54 -6.65 23.58 -6.30
CA VAL A 54 -6.54 24.31 -5.03
C VAL A 54 -7.02 25.76 -5.17
N ASN A 55 -6.70 26.41 -6.29
CA ASN A 55 -7.20 27.76 -6.58
C ASN A 55 -8.71 27.79 -6.87
N ILE A 56 -9.28 26.74 -7.46
CA ILE A 56 -10.75 26.62 -7.62
C ILE A 56 -11.42 26.56 -6.25
N LEU A 57 -10.92 25.73 -5.33
CA LEU A 57 -11.44 25.68 -3.95
C LEU A 57 -11.35 27.06 -3.28
N LYS A 58 -10.21 27.75 -3.40
CA LYS A 58 -10.04 29.10 -2.85
C LYS A 58 -11.11 30.08 -3.34
N ARG A 59 -11.32 30.15 -4.66
CA ARG A 59 -12.33 31.04 -5.25
C ARG A 59 -13.72 30.70 -4.77
N TRP A 60 -14.04 29.41 -4.70
CA TRP A 60 -15.34 28.95 -4.22
C TRP A 60 -15.57 29.34 -2.76
N ILE A 61 -14.57 29.12 -1.88
CA ILE A 61 -14.62 29.51 -0.46
C ILE A 61 -14.92 31.01 -0.31
N VAL A 62 -14.13 31.86 -0.97
CA VAL A 62 -14.31 33.32 -0.94
C VAL A 62 -15.68 33.75 -1.48
N SER A 63 -16.18 33.06 -2.52
CA SER A 63 -17.47 33.40 -3.13
C SER A 63 -18.65 33.17 -2.20
N GLN A 64 -18.67 32.09 -1.40
CA GLN A 64 -19.81 31.85 -0.51
C GLN A 64 -19.67 32.64 0.79
N GLU A 65 -18.46 32.99 1.23
CA GLU A 65 -18.29 33.98 2.29
C GLU A 65 -18.89 35.34 1.93
N SER A 66 -18.76 35.74 0.66
CA SER A 66 -19.35 37.00 0.17
C SER A 66 -20.88 36.93 0.08
N LYS A 67 -21.46 35.75 -0.16
CA LYS A 67 -22.93 35.51 -0.20
C LYS A 67 -23.58 35.44 1.20
N LYS A 68 -22.77 35.45 2.26
CA LYS A 68 -23.13 35.13 3.65
C LYS A 68 -23.92 36.23 4.38
N GLU A 69 -24.23 37.34 3.72
CA GLU A 69 -25.09 38.38 4.28
C GLU A 69 -26.52 37.91 4.60
N LYS A 70 -26.95 36.69 4.21
CA LYS A 70 -28.33 36.23 4.44
C LYS A 70 -28.61 34.81 4.97
N LYS A 71 -27.63 33.93 5.30
CA LYS A 71 -27.91 32.63 5.96
C LYS A 71 -26.66 31.93 6.50
N GLU A 72 -26.86 30.96 7.41
CA GLU A 72 -25.82 30.05 7.92
C GLU A 72 -25.11 29.32 6.78
N LEU A 73 -23.82 28.99 6.95
CA LEU A 73 -23.06 28.28 5.93
C LEU A 73 -23.57 26.84 5.77
N PRO A 74 -23.56 26.28 4.54
CA PRO A 74 -23.79 24.86 4.32
C PRO A 74 -22.77 24.03 5.13
N LYS A 75 -23.20 22.90 5.68
CA LYS A 75 -22.36 22.04 6.55
C LYS A 75 -21.16 21.45 5.80
N GLU A 76 -21.23 21.45 4.48
CA GLU A 76 -20.28 20.91 3.53
C GLU A 76 -19.06 21.83 3.32
N TYR A 77 -19.06 23.04 3.91
CA TYR A 77 -17.96 24.00 3.82
C TYR A 77 -16.66 23.51 4.45
N LEU A 78 -16.75 22.86 5.61
CA LEU A 78 -15.56 22.49 6.39
C LEU A 78 -14.66 21.50 5.64
N PRO A 79 -15.16 20.39 5.06
CA PRO A 79 -14.33 19.49 4.24
C PRO A 79 -13.63 20.18 3.06
N VAL A 80 -14.29 21.14 2.40
CA VAL A 80 -13.71 21.89 1.27
C VAL A 80 -12.53 22.74 1.72
N ILE A 81 -12.67 23.47 2.83
CA ILE A 81 -11.58 24.26 3.41
C ILE A 81 -10.43 23.35 3.83
N SER A 82 -10.74 22.22 4.47
CA SER A 82 -9.71 21.29 4.92
C SER A 82 -8.94 20.68 3.75
N SER A 83 -9.61 20.37 2.65
CA SER A 83 -8.96 19.94 1.41
C SER A 83 -8.10 21.03 0.77
N TYR A 84 -8.56 22.29 0.79
CA TYR A 84 -7.76 23.45 0.35
C TYR A 84 -6.46 23.59 1.15
N LEU A 85 -6.53 23.57 2.48
CA LEU A 85 -5.36 23.66 3.36
C LEU A 85 -4.40 22.48 3.16
N TYR A 86 -4.94 21.28 3.03
CA TYR A 86 -4.16 20.09 2.73
C TYR A 86 -3.41 20.22 1.39
N GLY A 87 -4.10 20.70 0.35
CA GLY A 87 -3.52 20.93 -0.97
C GLY A 87 -2.39 21.98 -0.96
N LEU A 88 -2.57 23.10 -0.24
CA LEU A 88 -1.51 24.10 -0.06
C LEU A 88 -0.25 23.50 0.57
N LYS A 89 -0.42 22.72 1.64
CA LYS A 89 0.69 22.03 2.33
C LYS A 89 1.42 21.07 1.40
N ARG A 90 0.69 20.28 0.61
CA ARG A 90 1.27 19.33 -0.36
C ARG A 90 2.02 20.03 -1.50
N CYS A 91 1.57 21.20 -1.93
CA CYS A 91 2.28 22.03 -2.91
C CYS A 91 3.52 22.74 -2.34
N SER A 92 3.89 22.47 -1.08
CA SER A 92 4.96 23.20 -0.35
C SER A 92 4.76 24.72 -0.36
N LEU A 93 3.51 25.18 -0.52
CA LEU A 93 3.18 26.58 -0.44
C LEU A 93 3.02 27.00 1.02
N ARG A 94 3.52 28.19 1.36
CA ARG A 94 3.22 28.79 2.66
C ARG A 94 1.72 29.04 2.75
N ILE A 95 1.09 28.41 3.73
CA ILE A 95 -0.26 28.77 4.16
C ILE A 95 -0.16 30.17 4.75
N SER A 96 -0.85 31.14 4.14
CA SER A 96 -0.80 32.52 4.63
C SER A 96 -1.61 32.66 5.91
N GLN A 97 -1.30 33.67 6.73
CA GLN A 97 -2.11 33.96 7.93
C GLN A 97 -3.58 34.17 7.57
N ASN A 98 -3.87 34.80 6.42
CA ASN A 98 -5.23 34.98 5.91
C ASN A 98 -5.93 33.65 5.61
N ASP A 99 -5.22 32.64 5.09
CA ASP A 99 -5.81 31.31 4.82
C ASP A 99 -6.14 30.58 6.13
N VAL A 100 -5.29 30.74 7.15
CA VAL A 100 -5.52 30.20 8.50
C VAL A 100 -6.66 30.93 9.20
N ASP A 101 -6.68 32.25 9.16
CA ASP A 101 -7.72 33.08 9.78
C ASP A 101 -9.08 32.81 9.14
N LEU A 102 -9.14 32.64 7.82
CA LEU A 102 -10.32 32.21 7.09
C LEU A 102 -10.82 30.85 7.60
N ALA A 103 -9.93 29.85 7.66
CA ALA A 103 -10.30 28.52 8.14
C ALA A 103 -10.76 28.55 9.60
N LEU A 104 -10.05 29.28 10.48
CA LEU A 104 -10.36 29.42 11.90
C LEU A 104 -11.61 30.26 12.17
N ALA A 105 -11.91 31.29 11.39
CA ALA A 105 -13.14 32.07 11.53
C ALA A 105 -14.37 31.21 11.16
N LEU A 106 -14.24 30.41 10.09
CA LEU A 106 -15.26 29.48 9.63
C LEU A 106 -15.45 28.31 10.62
N LEU A 107 -14.35 27.76 11.12
CA LEU A 107 -14.35 26.77 12.20
C LEU A 107 -14.90 27.33 13.49
N GLY A 108 -14.42 28.47 13.96
CA GLY A 108 -14.81 29.06 15.24
C GLY A 108 -16.30 29.37 15.30
N LYS A 109 -16.92 29.81 14.21
CA LYS A 109 -18.37 30.07 14.14
C LYS A 109 -19.21 28.79 14.23
N GLU A 110 -18.71 27.67 13.72
CA GLU A 110 -19.40 26.39 13.78
C GLU A 110 -19.03 25.63 15.07
N LEU A 111 -17.74 25.54 15.40
CA LEU A 111 -17.20 24.95 16.63
C LEU A 111 -17.62 25.64 17.93
N SER A 112 -17.86 26.95 17.92
CA SER A 112 -18.47 27.62 19.09
C SER A 112 -19.91 27.19 19.35
N LYS A 113 -20.63 26.70 18.34
CA LYS A 113 -21.91 26.00 18.53
C LYS A 113 -21.71 24.58 19.11
N PHE A 114 -20.48 24.03 19.05
CA PHE A 114 -20.13 22.63 19.33
C PHE A 114 -19.48 22.39 20.72
N THR A 115 -19.13 23.43 21.48
CA THR A 115 -18.46 23.30 22.79
C THR A 115 -19.39 22.94 23.96
N ASN A 116 -20.72 23.05 23.80
CA ASN A 116 -21.62 23.08 24.97
C ASN A 116 -22.35 21.76 25.29
N SER A 117 -22.28 20.68 24.49
CA SER A 117 -22.79 19.36 24.92
C SER A 117 -22.47 18.15 24.00
N PRO A 118 -21.92 17.03 24.53
CA PRO A 118 -21.69 15.77 23.79
C PRO A 118 -22.94 15.15 23.14
N THR A 119 -24.11 15.33 23.74
CA THR A 119 -25.40 14.76 23.30
C THR A 119 -26.01 15.50 22.10
N ILE A 120 -25.64 16.76 21.87
CA ILE A 120 -26.06 17.54 20.69
C ILE A 120 -25.19 17.18 19.47
N LEU A 121 -23.93 16.78 19.71
CA LEU A 121 -22.95 16.45 18.68
C LEU A 121 -23.29 15.17 17.92
N GLN A 122 -23.90 14.16 18.57
CA GLN A 122 -24.39 12.96 17.88
C GLN A 122 -25.60 13.22 16.97
N LYS A 123 -26.38 14.28 17.25
CA LYS A 123 -27.54 14.70 16.45
C LYS A 123 -27.14 15.57 15.25
N TYR A 124 -25.89 16.01 15.14
CA TYR A 124 -25.43 16.80 14.02
C TYR A 124 -25.09 15.91 12.82
N SER A 125 -25.72 16.18 11.68
CA SER A 125 -25.60 15.36 10.47
C SER A 125 -24.16 15.27 9.93
N LEU A 126 -23.35 16.34 10.06
CA LEU A 126 -22.00 16.39 9.48
C LEU A 126 -21.03 15.39 10.13
N PHE A 127 -21.02 15.28 11.46
CA PHE A 127 -20.12 14.34 12.13
C PHE A 127 -20.55 12.88 11.94
N ASN A 128 -21.77 12.66 11.46
CA ASN A 128 -22.22 11.35 11.00
C ASN A 128 -21.77 11.03 9.56
N ILE A 129 -21.10 11.94 8.86
CA ILE A 129 -20.52 11.70 7.52
C ILE A 129 -19.01 11.47 7.69
N PRO A 130 -18.55 10.21 7.75
CA PRO A 130 -17.16 9.90 8.08
C PRO A 130 -16.16 10.46 7.04
N GLU A 131 -16.57 10.57 5.78
CA GLU A 131 -15.79 11.16 4.69
C GLU A 131 -15.48 12.63 4.95
N ALA A 132 -16.45 13.38 5.47
CA ALA A 132 -16.28 14.79 5.86
C ALA A 132 -15.36 14.91 7.08
N VAL A 133 -15.57 14.06 8.09
CA VAL A 133 -14.81 14.08 9.34
C VAL A 133 -13.33 13.78 9.11
N PHE A 134 -13.01 12.88 8.18
CA PHE A 134 -11.63 12.60 7.83
C PHE A 134 -10.93 13.81 7.21
N LEU A 135 -11.55 14.45 6.20
CA LEU A 135 -10.98 15.66 5.59
C LEU A 135 -10.78 16.78 6.61
N ILE A 136 -11.76 16.98 7.50
CA ILE A 136 -11.66 17.94 8.62
C ILE A 136 -10.45 17.61 9.50
N SER A 137 -10.30 16.34 9.88
CA SER A 137 -9.23 15.90 10.76
C SER A 137 -7.85 16.12 10.15
N ILE A 138 -7.65 15.77 8.88
CA ILE A 138 -6.35 15.90 8.22
C ILE A 138 -5.99 17.36 7.92
N GLY A 139 -6.94 18.18 7.45
CA GLY A 139 -6.64 19.55 7.05
C GLY A 139 -6.51 20.53 8.23
N LEU A 140 -7.12 20.20 9.38
CA LEU A 140 -7.24 21.14 10.51
C LEU A 140 -6.53 20.72 11.78
N SER A 141 -6.00 19.50 11.86
CA SER A 141 -5.35 18.96 13.06
C SER A 141 -4.24 19.82 13.67
N GLU A 142 -3.59 20.66 12.85
CA GLU A 142 -2.50 21.58 13.24
C GLU A 142 -3.00 22.98 13.65
N PHE A 143 -4.22 23.36 13.27
CA PHE A 143 -4.77 24.70 13.50
C PHE A 143 -5.75 24.78 14.67
N ILE A 144 -6.36 23.66 15.06
CA ILE A 144 -7.38 23.63 16.13
C ILE A 144 -6.79 23.59 17.54
N SER A 145 -7.50 24.18 18.50
CA SER A 145 -7.09 24.15 19.91
C SER A 145 -7.08 22.73 20.48
N PRO A 146 -6.26 22.44 21.52
CA PRO A 146 -6.23 21.14 22.17
C PRO A 146 -7.60 20.66 22.69
N GLU A 147 -8.46 21.58 23.14
CA GLU A 147 -9.80 21.28 23.63
C GLU A 147 -10.73 20.81 22.50
N ILE A 148 -10.78 21.56 21.39
CA ILE A 148 -11.54 21.19 20.19
C ILE A 148 -11.06 19.83 19.66
N LYS A 149 -9.73 19.65 19.61
CA LYS A 149 -9.10 18.41 19.17
C LYS A 149 -9.54 17.23 20.03
N LYS A 150 -9.57 17.40 21.36
CA LYS A 150 -10.07 16.37 22.29
C LYS A 150 -11.54 16.05 22.05
N ASN A 151 -12.40 17.07 21.97
CA ASN A 151 -13.84 16.87 21.76
C ASN A 151 -14.13 16.14 20.45
N LEU A 152 -13.45 16.51 19.35
CA LEU A 152 -13.60 15.84 18.07
C LEU A 152 -13.17 14.36 18.15
N ARG A 153 -12.08 14.07 18.87
CA ARG A 153 -11.63 12.69 19.07
C ARG A 153 -12.65 11.86 19.84
N ASP A 154 -13.25 12.41 20.89
CA ASP A 154 -14.28 11.70 21.67
C ASP A 154 -15.48 11.32 20.80
N ILE A 155 -15.89 12.20 19.87
CA ILE A 155 -16.94 11.93 18.88
C ILE A 155 -16.51 10.83 17.90
N VAL A 156 -15.33 10.96 17.30
CA VAL A 156 -14.80 10.02 16.31
C VAL A 156 -14.68 8.61 16.90
N VAL A 157 -14.16 8.49 18.12
CA VAL A 157 -14.03 7.20 18.83
C VAL A 157 -15.41 6.62 19.18
N SER A 158 -16.38 7.47 19.51
CA SER A 158 -17.77 7.04 19.77
C SER A 158 -18.45 6.51 18.51
N LEU A 159 -18.37 7.23 17.39
CA LEU A 159 -19.07 6.91 16.15
C LEU A 159 -18.39 5.79 15.35
N GLY A 160 -17.06 5.67 15.47
CA GLY A 160 -16.25 4.64 14.80
C GLY A 160 -16.51 3.20 15.23
N LYS A 161 -17.36 2.97 16.24
CA LYS A 161 -17.74 1.62 16.70
C LYS A 161 -18.84 0.97 15.86
N TYR A 162 -19.59 1.76 15.09
CA TYR A 162 -20.83 1.31 14.43
C TYR A 162 -20.79 1.51 12.91
N GLY A 163 -21.65 0.77 12.20
CA GLY A 163 -21.86 0.86 10.76
C GLY A 163 -20.91 0.01 9.91
N SER A 164 -20.82 0.35 8.61
CA SER A 164 -20.02 -0.38 7.61
C SER A 164 -18.51 -0.29 7.89
N SER A 165 -17.72 -1.15 7.24
CA SER A 165 -16.27 -1.14 7.41
C SER A 165 -15.66 0.18 6.94
N LYS A 166 -16.11 0.76 5.81
CA LYS A 166 -15.69 2.09 5.33
C LYS A 166 -15.91 3.16 6.39
N ARG A 167 -17.10 3.18 7.00
CA ARG A 167 -17.45 4.15 8.05
C ARG A 167 -16.49 4.05 9.23
N LYS A 168 -16.30 2.83 9.74
CA LYS A 168 -15.37 2.58 10.87
C LYS A 168 -13.96 3.03 10.50
N VAL A 169 -13.46 2.61 9.34
CA VAL A 169 -12.12 2.94 8.84
C VAL A 169 -11.86 4.44 8.79
N LEU A 170 -12.78 5.21 8.21
CA LEU A 170 -12.62 6.66 8.07
C LEU A 170 -12.63 7.39 9.43
N TYR A 171 -13.39 6.90 10.41
CA TYR A 171 -13.28 7.40 11.79
C TYR A 171 -11.96 6.99 12.45
N TYR A 172 -11.48 5.75 12.26
CA TYR A 172 -10.14 5.39 12.76
C TYR A 172 -9.07 6.27 12.13
N ALA A 173 -9.11 6.50 10.81
CA ALA A 173 -8.20 7.41 10.11
C ALA A 173 -8.24 8.81 10.73
N SER A 174 -9.45 9.34 10.98
CA SER A 174 -9.64 10.63 11.64
C SER A 174 -8.97 10.68 13.03
N ASP A 175 -9.11 9.65 13.86
CA ASP A 175 -8.44 9.60 15.17
C ASP A 175 -6.91 9.46 15.05
N PHE A 176 -6.40 8.82 13.99
CA PHE A 176 -4.95 8.79 13.70
C PHE A 176 -4.42 10.18 13.34
N GLU A 177 -5.12 10.93 12.50
CA GLU A 177 -4.74 12.32 12.16
C GLU A 177 -4.79 13.24 13.40
N LEU A 178 -5.77 13.02 14.28
CA LEU A 178 -5.90 13.79 15.51
C LEU A 178 -4.96 13.31 16.63
N ASN A 179 -4.41 12.10 16.56
CA ASN A 179 -3.46 11.57 17.52
C ASN A 179 -2.48 10.57 16.89
N PRO A 180 -1.35 11.06 16.35
CA PRO A 180 -0.42 10.24 15.58
C PRO A 180 0.41 9.23 16.40
N ARG A 181 0.13 9.05 17.70
CA ARG A 181 0.89 8.14 18.59
C ARG A 181 0.42 6.67 18.56
N LYS A 182 -0.51 6.31 17.69
CA LYS A 182 -1.02 4.93 17.60
C LYS A 182 -0.07 4.04 16.82
N THR A 183 0.28 2.88 17.38
CA THR A 183 1.30 1.98 16.81
C THR A 183 0.78 0.59 16.38
N LYS A 184 -0.52 0.33 16.52
CA LYS A 184 -1.12 -0.99 16.25
C LYS A 184 -2.37 -0.88 15.39
N ILE A 185 -2.60 -1.89 14.56
CA ILE A 185 -3.82 -2.03 13.77
C ILE A 185 -4.98 -2.35 14.74
N PRO A 186 -6.06 -1.55 14.75
CA PRO A 186 -7.21 -1.84 15.61
C PRO A 186 -7.81 -3.23 15.29
N LEU A 187 -8.20 -3.97 16.32
CA LEU A 187 -8.75 -5.32 16.17
C LEU A 187 -9.98 -5.33 15.26
N GLU A 188 -10.83 -4.32 15.38
CA GLU A 188 -12.04 -4.15 14.58
C GLU A 188 -11.72 -4.01 13.09
N ILE A 189 -10.58 -3.39 12.73
CA ILE A 189 -10.11 -3.30 11.34
C ILE A 189 -9.70 -4.69 10.84
N LYS A 190 -8.98 -5.47 11.66
CA LYS A 190 -8.60 -6.85 11.31
C LYS A 190 -9.83 -7.73 11.07
N GLU A 191 -10.87 -7.58 11.89
CA GLU A 191 -12.15 -8.28 11.73
C GLU A 191 -12.87 -7.87 10.43
N CYS A 192 -12.92 -6.56 10.13
CA CYS A 192 -13.53 -6.03 8.91
C CYS A 192 -12.88 -6.60 7.63
N VAL A 193 -11.56 -6.79 7.60
CA VAL A 193 -10.87 -7.39 6.45
C VAL A 193 -11.36 -8.79 6.15
N ASN A 194 -11.71 -9.56 7.19
CA ASN A 194 -12.16 -10.94 7.01
C ASN A 194 -13.62 -11.01 6.55
N SER A 195 -14.49 -10.10 7.01
CA SER A 195 -15.94 -10.17 6.79
C SER A 195 -16.46 -9.33 5.62
N THR A 196 -15.70 -8.37 5.10
CA THR A 196 -16.25 -7.45 4.08
C THR A 196 -16.30 -8.02 2.65
N GLU A 197 -17.41 -7.77 1.96
CA GLU A 197 -17.60 -8.09 0.53
C GLU A 197 -17.90 -6.84 -0.32
N SER A 198 -18.17 -5.69 0.30
CA SER A 198 -18.47 -4.44 -0.41
C SER A 198 -17.20 -3.85 -1.02
N ILE A 199 -17.26 -3.44 -2.29
CA ILE A 199 -16.15 -2.83 -3.01
C ILE A 199 -15.67 -1.57 -2.29
N GLU A 200 -16.59 -0.73 -1.82
CA GLU A 200 -16.25 0.51 -1.09
C GLU A 200 -15.51 0.23 0.22
N ASP A 201 -15.97 -0.79 0.95
CA ASP A 201 -15.34 -1.20 2.20
C ASP A 201 -13.94 -1.79 1.96
N ILE A 202 -13.78 -2.61 0.90
CA ILE A 202 -12.49 -3.16 0.49
C ILE A 202 -11.50 -2.04 0.15
N ILE A 203 -11.93 -1.06 -0.65
CA ILE A 203 -11.11 0.10 -1.04
C ILE A 203 -10.73 0.93 0.19
N ALA A 204 -11.68 1.21 1.08
CA ALA A 204 -11.40 1.98 2.29
C ALA A 204 -10.40 1.26 3.22
N LEU A 205 -10.54 -0.05 3.41
CA LEU A 205 -9.61 -0.85 4.22
C LEU A 205 -8.21 -0.89 3.59
N LEU A 206 -8.12 -1.07 2.26
CA LEU A 206 -6.85 -1.02 1.54
C LEU A 206 -6.16 0.33 1.75
N TRP A 207 -6.91 1.41 1.53
CA TRP A 207 -6.45 2.78 1.70
C TRP A 207 -5.91 3.01 3.11
N PHE A 208 -6.64 2.63 4.15
CA PHE A 208 -6.21 2.83 5.54
C PHE A 208 -4.92 2.07 5.85
N LEU A 209 -4.84 0.80 5.44
CA LEU A 209 -3.67 -0.03 5.70
C LEU A 209 -2.42 0.46 4.95
N ARG A 210 -2.58 1.12 3.79
CA ARG A 210 -1.48 1.70 3.01
C ARG A 210 -1.10 3.10 3.49
N ARG A 211 -2.07 3.96 3.78
CA ARG A 211 -1.83 5.33 4.25
C ARG A 211 -1.08 5.37 5.57
N TYR A 212 -1.46 4.50 6.51
CA TYR A 212 -0.84 4.43 7.83
C TYR A 212 0.21 3.31 7.94
N ASP A 213 0.83 2.93 6.81
CA ASP A 213 1.81 1.83 6.75
C ASP A 213 2.92 2.01 7.80
N GLN A 214 3.41 3.23 7.98
CA GLN A 214 4.46 3.62 8.94
C GLN A 214 4.01 3.60 10.41
N ALA A 215 2.70 3.62 10.67
CA ALA A 215 2.18 3.53 12.03
C ALA A 215 2.20 2.09 12.57
N PHE A 216 2.39 1.08 11.71
CA PHE A 216 2.25 -0.35 12.06
C PHE A 216 3.54 -1.14 11.86
N LEU A 217 4.68 -0.58 12.27
CA LEU A 217 6.01 -1.21 12.07
C LEU A 217 6.11 -2.58 12.74
N ASP A 218 5.51 -2.74 13.94
CA ASP A 218 5.54 -3.99 14.70
C ASP A 218 4.66 -5.10 14.09
N GLU A 219 3.75 -4.75 13.17
CA GLU A 219 2.78 -5.68 12.55
C GLU A 219 2.96 -5.75 11.02
N GLN A 220 4.17 -5.48 10.51
CA GLN A 220 4.41 -5.28 9.09
C GLN A 220 3.99 -6.47 8.20
N SER A 221 4.34 -7.70 8.59
CA SER A 221 3.95 -8.91 7.83
C SER A 221 2.45 -9.18 7.90
N GLU A 222 1.83 -8.98 9.06
CA GLU A 222 0.37 -9.14 9.22
C GLU A 222 -0.39 -8.13 8.35
N LYS A 223 0.03 -6.86 8.37
CA LYS A 223 -0.49 -5.79 7.51
C LYS A 223 -0.40 -6.18 6.03
N TRP A 224 0.75 -6.65 5.56
CA TRP A 224 0.92 -7.05 4.16
C TRP A 224 0.02 -8.23 3.78
N LYS A 225 -0.21 -9.17 4.71
CA LYS A 225 -1.16 -10.26 4.54
C LYS A 225 -2.59 -9.75 4.39
N LEU A 226 -3.03 -8.82 5.26
CA LEU A 226 -4.37 -8.22 5.17
C LEU A 226 -4.57 -7.48 3.83
N GLN A 227 -3.59 -6.68 3.41
CA GLN A 227 -3.61 -5.98 2.12
C GLN A 227 -3.67 -6.97 0.94
N SER A 228 -2.88 -8.05 0.95
CA SER A 228 -2.92 -9.10 -0.08
C SER A 228 -4.30 -9.78 -0.19
N ILE A 229 -4.97 -10.03 0.95
CA ILE A 229 -6.35 -10.55 0.96
C ILE A 229 -7.30 -9.59 0.25
N LEU A 230 -7.22 -8.30 0.58
CA LEU A 230 -8.11 -7.28 0.01
C LEU A 230 -7.85 -7.08 -1.49
N TRP A 231 -6.59 -7.03 -1.94
CA TRP A 231 -6.26 -6.97 -3.37
C TRP A 231 -6.81 -8.17 -4.14
N LYS A 232 -6.71 -9.38 -3.58
CA LYS A 232 -7.30 -10.60 -4.16
C LYS A 232 -8.82 -10.52 -4.26
N ARG A 233 -9.49 -9.91 -3.28
CA ARG A 233 -10.95 -9.69 -3.33
C ARG A 233 -11.31 -8.65 -4.38
N LEU A 234 -10.61 -7.51 -4.39
CA LEU A 234 -10.86 -6.42 -5.33
C LEU A 234 -10.74 -6.89 -6.79
N ALA A 235 -9.70 -7.64 -7.12
CA ALA A 235 -9.48 -8.17 -8.45
C ALA A 235 -10.49 -9.25 -8.89
N LYS A 236 -11.26 -9.84 -7.96
CA LYS A 236 -12.39 -10.73 -8.33
C LYS A 236 -13.63 -9.95 -8.76
N ILE A 237 -13.71 -8.68 -8.42
CA ILE A 237 -14.90 -7.83 -8.59
C ILE A 237 -14.56 -6.64 -9.53
N GLU A 238 -13.53 -6.79 -10.36
CA GLU A 238 -13.01 -5.74 -11.27
C GLU A 238 -14.06 -5.24 -12.26
N SER A 239 -14.96 -6.10 -12.72
CA SER A 239 -16.03 -5.70 -13.66
C SER A 239 -17.04 -4.71 -13.07
N LEU A 240 -17.19 -4.65 -11.74
CA LEU A 240 -18.10 -3.70 -11.08
C LEU A 240 -17.41 -2.39 -10.65
N LEU A 241 -16.08 -2.34 -10.72
CA LEU A 241 -15.31 -1.17 -10.31
C LEU A 241 -15.51 0.03 -11.24
N GLU A 242 -15.72 -0.20 -12.53
CA GLU A 242 -15.77 0.91 -13.49
C GLU A 242 -16.95 1.86 -13.25
N GLU A 243 -18.14 1.33 -13.00
CA GLU A 243 -19.34 2.11 -12.73
C GLU A 243 -19.19 2.89 -11.41
N LEU A 244 -18.75 2.22 -10.34
CA LEU A 244 -18.54 2.85 -9.04
C LEU A 244 -17.53 4.00 -9.10
N LEU A 245 -16.39 3.77 -9.75
CA LEU A 245 -15.32 4.76 -9.87
C LEU A 245 -15.68 5.93 -10.79
N SER A 246 -16.69 5.77 -11.64
CA SER A 246 -17.17 6.84 -12.52
C SER A 246 -18.11 7.83 -11.82
N ASN A 247 -18.65 7.45 -10.64
CA ASN A 247 -19.69 8.22 -9.96
C ASN A 247 -19.27 8.73 -8.56
N SER A 248 -18.13 8.31 -8.02
CA SER A 248 -17.65 8.76 -6.70
C SER A 248 -16.20 9.18 -6.73
N GLY A 249 -15.97 10.49 -6.59
CA GLY A 249 -14.67 11.10 -6.34
C GLY A 249 -14.04 10.65 -5.02
N ILE A 250 -14.85 10.36 -4.00
CA ILE A 250 -14.39 9.82 -2.71
C ILE A 250 -13.72 8.46 -2.89
N ILE A 251 -14.46 7.47 -3.41
CA ILE A 251 -13.95 6.10 -3.58
C ILE A 251 -12.76 6.10 -4.54
N LEU A 252 -12.84 6.89 -5.61
CA LEU A 252 -11.76 7.03 -6.56
C LEU A 252 -10.50 7.62 -5.90
N SER A 253 -10.63 8.60 -5.03
CA SER A 253 -9.49 9.23 -4.33
C SER A 253 -8.84 8.28 -3.32
N LEU A 254 -9.62 7.50 -2.57
CA LEU A 254 -9.12 6.47 -1.66
C LEU A 254 -8.32 5.41 -2.41
N LEU A 255 -8.88 4.89 -3.52
CA LEU A 255 -8.22 3.89 -4.35
C LEU A 255 -6.96 4.47 -5.02
N TYR A 256 -7.05 5.69 -5.54
CA TYR A 256 -5.94 6.38 -6.17
C TYR A 256 -4.74 6.51 -5.22
N GLU A 257 -4.96 6.99 -4.00
CA GLU A 257 -3.92 7.11 -3.00
C GLU A 257 -3.36 5.74 -2.60
N THR A 258 -4.19 4.70 -2.53
CA THR A 258 -3.72 3.32 -2.29
C THR A 258 -2.73 2.89 -3.38
N VAL A 259 -3.11 3.07 -4.65
CA VAL A 259 -2.29 2.67 -5.80
C VAL A 259 -1.02 3.51 -5.89
N LEU A 260 -1.05 4.79 -5.50
CA LEU A 260 0.16 5.60 -5.38
C LEU A 260 1.20 4.91 -4.51
N TYR A 261 0.80 4.49 -3.30
CA TYR A 261 1.69 3.77 -2.40
C TYR A 261 2.18 2.43 -2.97
N GLU A 262 1.37 1.71 -3.76
CA GLU A 262 1.83 0.47 -4.42
C GLU A 262 2.86 0.73 -5.53
N THR A 263 2.82 1.90 -6.17
CA THR A 263 3.84 2.27 -7.17
C THR A 263 5.16 2.75 -6.55
N GLU A 264 5.15 3.27 -5.33
CA GLU A 264 6.34 3.76 -4.64
C GLU A 264 7.05 2.68 -3.81
N LEU A 265 6.29 1.91 -3.02
CA LEU A 265 6.81 0.84 -2.16
C LEU A 265 5.85 -0.35 -2.20
N PRO A 266 5.95 -1.21 -3.23
CA PRO A 266 4.96 -2.24 -3.51
C PRO A 266 4.88 -3.26 -2.37
N ASN A 267 3.67 -3.65 -1.97
CA ASN A 267 3.52 -4.67 -0.94
C ASN A 267 4.24 -5.98 -1.34
N PRO A 268 5.24 -6.45 -0.56
CA PRO A 268 6.04 -7.61 -0.93
C PRO A 268 5.24 -8.92 -1.00
N HIS A 269 4.15 -9.04 -0.24
CA HIS A 269 3.23 -10.18 -0.36
C HIS A 269 2.50 -10.14 -1.71
N VAL A 270 2.11 -8.96 -2.21
CA VAL A 270 1.47 -8.82 -3.53
C VAL A 270 2.49 -9.10 -4.65
N VAL A 271 3.72 -8.60 -4.51
CA VAL A 271 4.80 -8.90 -5.48
C VAL A 271 5.09 -10.41 -5.50
N PHE A 272 5.19 -11.07 -4.34
CA PHE A 272 5.34 -12.53 -4.25
C PHE A 272 4.20 -13.27 -4.95
N ASP A 273 2.94 -12.81 -4.80
CA ASP A 273 1.79 -13.44 -5.45
C ASP A 273 1.85 -13.30 -6.97
N ASN A 274 2.29 -12.14 -7.47
CA ASN A 274 2.29 -11.81 -8.89
C ASN A 274 3.55 -12.28 -9.65
N TYR A 275 4.67 -12.50 -8.95
CA TYR A 275 5.91 -12.91 -9.60
C TYR A 275 5.83 -14.36 -10.12
N PRO A 276 6.26 -14.67 -11.36
CA PRO A 276 6.18 -16.03 -11.93
C PRO A 276 7.30 -16.96 -11.41
N LEU A 277 7.34 -17.14 -10.09
CA LEU A 277 8.21 -18.12 -9.41
C LEU A 277 7.93 -19.53 -9.92
N HIS A 278 8.97 -20.38 -9.88
CA HIS A 278 8.85 -21.80 -10.17
C HIS A 278 7.77 -22.41 -9.25
N PRO A 279 6.83 -23.23 -9.76
CA PRO A 279 5.71 -23.74 -8.97
C PRO A 279 6.14 -24.42 -7.67
N GLU A 280 7.22 -25.19 -7.69
CA GLU A 280 7.71 -25.87 -6.48
C GLU A 280 8.38 -24.93 -5.48
N VAL A 281 9.10 -23.90 -5.96
CA VAL A 281 9.68 -22.86 -5.09
C VAL A 281 8.55 -22.13 -4.38
N ARG A 282 7.51 -21.74 -5.13
CA ARG A 282 6.30 -21.13 -4.54
C ARG A 282 5.67 -22.05 -3.50
N ARG A 283 5.44 -23.32 -3.85
CA ARG A 283 4.80 -24.32 -2.97
C ARG A 283 5.50 -24.43 -1.61
N ILE A 284 6.83 -24.44 -1.58
CA ILE A 284 7.62 -24.59 -0.35
C ILE A 284 7.75 -23.25 0.40
N ALA A 285 7.93 -22.14 -0.30
CA ALA A 285 8.24 -20.86 0.32
C ALA A 285 7.00 -20.08 0.80
N GLU A 286 5.84 -20.23 0.15
CA GLU A 286 4.69 -19.35 0.36
C GLU A 286 4.21 -19.31 1.81
N GLY A 287 4.03 -20.47 2.44
CA GLY A 287 3.54 -20.54 3.82
C GLY A 287 4.49 -19.86 4.83
N LEU A 288 5.79 -19.97 4.61
CA LEU A 288 6.83 -19.36 5.47
C LEU A 288 6.94 -17.86 5.20
N TYR A 289 6.98 -17.47 3.93
CA TYR A 289 7.08 -16.07 3.51
C TYR A 289 5.91 -15.24 4.04
N LYS A 290 4.66 -15.73 3.90
CA LYS A 290 3.45 -15.03 4.35
C LYS A 290 3.29 -14.94 5.88
N LYS A 291 4.10 -15.69 6.64
CA LYS A 291 4.19 -15.60 8.10
C LYS A 291 5.32 -14.67 8.58
N GLY A 292 6.11 -14.13 7.65
CA GLY A 292 7.30 -13.35 7.99
C GLY A 292 8.52 -14.21 8.31
N GLU A 293 8.46 -15.53 8.09
CA GLU A 293 9.60 -16.44 8.27
C GLU A 293 10.50 -16.43 7.02
N TYR A 294 10.99 -15.24 6.66
CA TYR A 294 11.67 -14.98 5.38
C TYR A 294 12.93 -15.82 5.17
N LEU A 295 13.79 -15.91 6.18
CA LEU A 295 15.00 -16.73 6.11
C LEU A 295 14.66 -18.22 5.93
N SER A 296 13.65 -18.72 6.64
CA SER A 296 13.18 -20.11 6.50
C SER A 296 12.65 -20.37 5.09
N ALA A 297 11.89 -19.43 4.52
CA ALA A 297 11.34 -19.55 3.17
C ALA A 297 12.45 -19.73 2.12
N VAL A 298 13.51 -18.91 2.20
CA VAL A 298 14.67 -19.02 1.31
C VAL A 298 15.46 -20.30 1.57
N PHE A 299 15.65 -20.68 2.84
CA PHE A 299 16.39 -21.88 3.21
C PHE A 299 15.75 -23.15 2.66
N GLU A 300 14.43 -23.31 2.81
CA GLU A 300 13.72 -24.47 2.25
C GLU A 300 13.73 -24.48 0.71
N ALA A 301 13.63 -23.31 0.06
CA ALA A 301 13.77 -23.22 -1.39
C ALA A 301 15.19 -23.58 -1.87
N SER A 302 16.23 -23.26 -1.10
CA SER A 302 17.61 -23.63 -1.43
C SER A 302 17.85 -25.14 -1.36
N LYS A 303 17.24 -25.83 -0.38
CA LYS A 303 17.27 -27.30 -0.29
C LYS A 303 16.60 -27.94 -1.49
N LEU A 304 15.45 -27.41 -1.91
CA LEU A 304 14.74 -27.89 -3.11
C LEU A 304 15.65 -27.84 -4.35
N LEU A 305 16.38 -26.74 -4.55
CA LEU A 305 17.30 -26.60 -5.68
C LEU A 305 18.40 -27.67 -5.65
N GLU A 306 18.96 -27.94 -4.47
CA GLU A 306 19.99 -28.96 -4.33
C GLU A 306 19.47 -30.38 -4.49
N ASP A 307 18.29 -30.66 -3.95
CA ASP A 307 17.63 -31.94 -4.12
C ASP A 307 17.39 -32.22 -5.61
N HIS A 308 17.07 -31.20 -6.42
CA HIS A 308 16.93 -31.34 -7.87
C HIS A 308 18.24 -31.68 -8.56
N ILE A 309 19.33 -30.98 -8.24
CA ILE A 309 20.67 -31.29 -8.77
C ILE A 309 21.07 -32.72 -8.40
N ARG A 310 20.86 -33.10 -7.13
CA ARG A 310 21.15 -34.43 -6.63
C ARG A 310 20.37 -35.51 -7.38
N ASN A 311 19.06 -35.30 -7.54
CA ASN A 311 18.17 -36.25 -8.20
C ASN A 311 18.49 -36.41 -9.69
N GLN A 312 18.87 -35.32 -10.38
CA GLN A 312 19.29 -35.38 -11.78
C GLN A 312 20.61 -36.14 -11.98
N LEU A 313 21.50 -36.11 -11.00
CA LEU A 313 22.80 -36.78 -11.04
C LEU A 313 22.80 -38.19 -10.45
N HIS A 314 21.72 -38.58 -9.75
CA HIS A 314 21.62 -39.87 -9.07
C HIS A 314 22.77 -40.13 -8.07
N VAL A 315 23.16 -39.11 -7.30
CA VAL A 315 24.25 -39.20 -6.30
C VAL A 315 23.76 -38.93 -4.89
N GLU A 316 24.42 -39.49 -3.88
CA GLU A 316 24.15 -39.22 -2.46
C GLU A 316 25.14 -38.18 -1.90
N ALA A 317 25.24 -37.03 -2.59
CA ALA A 317 26.09 -35.92 -2.18
C ALA A 317 25.25 -34.70 -1.78
N TYR A 318 25.79 -33.92 -0.83
CA TYR A 318 25.17 -32.71 -0.30
C TYR A 318 26.23 -31.60 -0.22
N GLY A 319 25.80 -30.37 0.02
CA GLY A 319 26.79 -29.35 0.36
C GLY A 319 27.59 -28.89 -0.84
N GLN A 320 28.77 -28.37 -0.51
CA GLN A 320 29.83 -28.11 -1.49
C GLN A 320 30.21 -29.36 -2.29
N ARG A 321 30.17 -30.56 -1.68
CA ARG A 321 30.56 -31.81 -2.36
C ARG A 321 29.66 -32.13 -3.56
N LEU A 322 28.35 -31.88 -3.45
CA LEU A 322 27.42 -32.02 -4.57
C LEU A 322 27.77 -31.06 -5.71
N LEU A 323 28.07 -29.80 -5.37
CA LEU A 323 28.38 -28.77 -6.35
C LEU A 323 29.72 -28.99 -7.04
N ASP A 324 30.72 -29.48 -6.30
CA ASP A 324 32.03 -29.84 -6.84
C ASP A 324 31.93 -31.03 -7.80
N TYR A 325 31.10 -32.03 -7.46
CA TYR A 325 30.82 -33.16 -8.34
C TYR A 325 30.06 -32.73 -9.61
N ALA A 326 29.01 -31.93 -9.47
CA ALA A 326 28.18 -31.48 -10.58
C ALA A 326 28.93 -30.58 -11.58
N PHE A 327 29.79 -29.69 -11.04
CA PHE A 327 30.39 -28.57 -11.77
C PHE A 327 31.92 -28.52 -11.68
N SER A 328 32.57 -29.69 -11.64
CA SER A 328 34.02 -29.80 -11.76
C SER A 328 34.51 -29.22 -13.10
N GLU A 329 35.62 -28.48 -13.10
CA GLU A 329 36.23 -27.96 -14.33
C GLU A 329 36.73 -29.06 -15.26
N LYS A 330 37.21 -30.17 -14.67
CA LYS A 330 37.81 -31.28 -15.42
C LYS A 330 36.78 -32.29 -15.92
N ASP A 331 35.68 -32.44 -15.20
CA ASP A 331 34.68 -33.48 -15.43
C ASP A 331 33.28 -32.99 -15.04
N LYS A 332 32.73 -32.11 -15.89
CA LYS A 332 31.44 -31.46 -15.66
C LYS A 332 30.30 -32.41 -15.96
N LYS A 333 29.33 -32.52 -15.05
CA LYS A 333 28.16 -33.41 -15.20
C LYS A 333 26.90 -32.69 -15.67
N ILE A 334 26.79 -31.39 -15.41
CA ILE A 334 25.62 -30.58 -15.76
C ILE A 334 26.02 -29.43 -16.68
N LEU A 335 25.32 -29.31 -17.82
CA LEU A 335 25.43 -28.16 -18.72
C LEU A 335 24.11 -27.39 -18.78
N PHE A 336 24.13 -26.11 -18.41
CA PHE A 336 23.00 -25.19 -18.53
C PHE A 336 22.83 -24.63 -19.95
N VAL A 337 23.87 -24.72 -20.78
CA VAL A 337 23.90 -24.21 -22.15
C VAL A 337 24.01 -25.33 -23.18
N SER A 338 23.45 -25.11 -24.37
CA SER A 338 23.45 -26.09 -25.47
C SER A 338 24.77 -26.15 -26.24
N SER A 339 25.60 -25.09 -26.21
CA SER A 339 26.86 -25.01 -26.96
C SER A 339 28.04 -24.54 -26.10
N VAL A 340 28.68 -25.48 -25.43
CA VAL A 340 29.87 -25.24 -24.59
C VAL A 340 31.18 -25.07 -25.36
N ASN A 341 31.15 -25.24 -26.69
CA ASN A 341 32.34 -25.11 -27.54
C ASN A 341 32.61 -23.66 -27.94
N SER A 342 31.64 -22.77 -27.78
CA SER A 342 31.82 -21.33 -27.98
C SER A 342 32.37 -20.66 -26.72
N ILE A 343 33.18 -19.62 -26.87
CA ILE A 343 33.66 -18.78 -25.75
C ILE A 343 32.47 -18.24 -24.95
N SER A 344 31.42 -17.80 -25.65
CA SER A 344 30.18 -17.30 -25.03
C SER A 344 29.51 -18.36 -24.15
N GLY A 345 29.39 -19.60 -24.64
CA GLY A 345 28.75 -20.68 -23.87
C GLY A 345 29.56 -21.10 -22.65
N LYS A 346 30.91 -21.09 -22.74
CA LYS A 346 31.76 -21.34 -21.57
C LYS A 346 31.58 -20.28 -20.49
N ASN A 347 31.57 -19.01 -20.89
CA ASN A 347 31.38 -17.88 -19.97
C ASN A 347 29.99 -17.90 -19.32
N GLU A 348 28.92 -18.19 -20.09
CA GLU A 348 27.56 -18.29 -19.54
C GLU A 348 27.46 -19.46 -18.54
N GLN A 349 28.01 -20.62 -18.90
CA GLN A 349 28.05 -21.78 -18.02
C GLN A 349 28.74 -21.46 -16.69
N GLU A 350 29.94 -20.87 -16.75
CA GLU A 350 30.70 -20.47 -15.57
C GLU A 350 29.95 -19.44 -14.71
N GLY A 351 29.35 -18.42 -15.34
CA GLY A 351 28.56 -17.42 -14.63
C GLY A 351 27.38 -18.02 -13.86
N LEU A 352 26.64 -18.95 -14.48
CA LEU A 352 25.52 -19.63 -13.82
C LEU A 352 25.96 -20.52 -12.67
N GLU A 353 27.10 -21.21 -12.81
CA GLU A 353 27.71 -21.99 -11.74
C GLU A 353 28.11 -21.12 -10.55
N LEU A 354 28.70 -19.95 -10.81
CA LEU A 354 29.09 -19.00 -9.77
C LEU A 354 27.86 -18.45 -9.03
N ILE A 355 26.79 -18.09 -9.74
CA ILE A 355 25.54 -17.64 -9.12
C ILE A 355 24.94 -18.75 -8.25
N LEU A 356 24.89 -19.98 -8.76
CA LEU A 356 24.34 -21.14 -8.05
C LEU A 356 25.14 -21.47 -6.78
N LYS A 357 26.48 -21.56 -6.90
CA LYS A 357 27.37 -21.79 -5.75
C LYS A 357 27.25 -20.63 -4.75
N GLY A 358 27.17 -19.40 -5.24
CA GLY A 358 27.03 -18.19 -4.44
C GLY A 358 25.76 -18.18 -3.60
N ILE A 359 24.59 -18.38 -4.22
CA ILE A 359 23.31 -18.34 -3.50
C ILE A 359 23.20 -19.47 -2.48
N LEU A 360 23.59 -20.70 -2.84
CA LEU A 360 23.55 -21.83 -1.91
C LEU A 360 24.49 -21.61 -0.72
N LYS A 361 25.68 -21.02 -0.96
CA LYS A 361 26.62 -20.67 0.12
C LYS A 361 26.10 -19.55 1.01
N ALA A 362 25.49 -18.51 0.43
CA ALA A 362 24.94 -17.38 1.18
C ALA A 362 23.80 -17.82 2.12
N VAL A 363 22.89 -18.66 1.61
CA VAL A 363 21.72 -19.14 2.37
C VAL A 363 22.11 -20.17 3.43
N ARG A 364 23.11 -21.03 3.16
CA ARG A 364 23.59 -22.05 4.11
C ARG A 364 24.49 -21.54 5.19
N ASN A 365 25.13 -20.39 4.99
CA ASN A 365 26.07 -19.83 5.94
C ASN A 365 25.53 -18.52 6.56
N PRO A 366 24.38 -18.52 7.25
CA PRO A 366 23.88 -17.32 7.90
C PRO A 366 24.66 -17.04 9.19
N LYS A 367 25.99 -17.16 9.25
CA LYS A 367 26.81 -16.88 10.46
C LYS A 367 26.46 -17.79 11.65
N GLY A 368 26.99 -19.02 11.66
CA GLY A 368 26.89 -19.99 12.77
C GLY A 368 27.48 -19.57 14.13
N HIS A 369 27.84 -18.29 14.31
CA HIS A 369 28.38 -17.71 15.54
C HIS A 369 27.59 -16.47 16.03
N GLN A 370 26.47 -16.10 15.39
CA GLN A 370 25.64 -14.97 15.83
C GLN A 370 24.23 -15.42 16.25
N PRO A 371 23.63 -14.83 17.30
CA PRO A 371 22.26 -15.15 17.72
C PRO A 371 21.25 -14.93 16.58
N LYS A 372 20.21 -15.78 16.50
CA LYS A 372 19.09 -15.66 15.52
C LYS A 372 18.49 -14.25 15.46
N THR A 373 18.54 -13.50 16.56
CA THR A 373 18.06 -12.11 16.64
C THR A 373 18.88 -11.10 15.82
N LYS A 374 20.06 -11.46 15.31
CA LYS A 374 20.92 -10.61 14.45
C LYS A 374 20.92 -11.02 12.97
N LEU A 375 20.15 -12.02 12.59
CA LEU A 375 20.10 -12.62 11.26
C LEU A 375 18.68 -12.57 10.71
N ASN A 376 18.20 -11.36 10.47
CA ASN A 376 16.94 -11.15 9.78
C ASN A 376 17.22 -10.52 8.42
N ILE A 377 16.84 -11.23 7.36
CA ILE A 377 16.64 -10.64 6.04
C ILE A 377 15.21 -10.07 5.99
N ASP A 378 15.02 -8.98 5.26
CA ASP A 378 13.69 -8.42 5.07
C ASP A 378 12.91 -9.17 3.96
N ALA A 379 11.64 -8.78 3.77
CA ALA A 379 10.76 -9.43 2.81
C ALA A 379 11.21 -9.26 1.35
N TYR A 380 11.83 -8.12 1.01
CA TYR A 380 12.29 -7.85 -0.35
C TYR A 380 13.57 -8.62 -0.63
N GLU A 381 14.52 -8.61 0.30
CA GLU A 381 15.75 -9.41 0.19
C GLU A 381 15.43 -10.90 0.05
N ALA A 382 14.48 -11.42 0.83
CA ALA A 382 14.05 -12.81 0.71
C ALA A 382 13.38 -13.09 -0.64
N LEU A 383 12.58 -12.16 -1.16
CA LEU A 383 11.98 -12.31 -2.48
C LEU A 383 13.03 -12.35 -3.59
N ASP A 384 14.05 -11.48 -3.54
CA ASP A 384 15.15 -11.47 -4.50
C ASP A 384 15.90 -12.81 -4.52
N GLN A 385 16.19 -13.36 -3.33
CA GLN A 385 16.82 -14.67 -3.20
C GLN A 385 15.94 -15.80 -3.74
N LEU A 386 14.63 -15.76 -3.48
CA LEU A 386 13.67 -16.74 -4.03
C LEU A 386 13.56 -16.65 -5.55
N VAL A 387 13.64 -15.45 -6.13
CA VAL A 387 13.66 -15.24 -7.58
C VAL A 387 14.91 -15.86 -8.20
N ILE A 388 16.08 -15.65 -7.60
CA ILE A 388 17.34 -16.28 -8.05
C ILE A 388 17.24 -17.80 -7.98
N ILE A 389 16.78 -18.36 -6.87
CA ILE A 389 16.60 -19.81 -6.71
C ILE A 389 15.60 -20.34 -7.75
N SER A 390 14.49 -19.64 -7.96
CA SER A 390 13.51 -20.00 -8.98
C SER A 390 14.08 -19.98 -10.39
N TYR A 391 14.96 -19.02 -10.71
CA TYR A 391 15.60 -18.95 -12.01
C TYR A 391 16.57 -20.11 -12.21
N LEU A 392 17.42 -20.38 -11.21
CA LEU A 392 18.39 -21.47 -11.25
C LEU A 392 17.72 -22.84 -11.35
N LEU A 393 16.62 -23.06 -10.63
CA LEU A 393 15.87 -24.31 -10.73
C LEU A 393 15.38 -24.57 -12.16
N LYS A 394 14.82 -23.55 -12.83
CA LYS A 394 14.44 -23.63 -14.25
C LYS A 394 15.64 -23.92 -15.16
N ARG A 395 16.85 -23.46 -14.82
CA ARG A 395 18.08 -23.77 -15.57
C ARG A 395 18.52 -25.21 -15.34
N VAL A 396 18.45 -25.71 -14.10
CA VAL A 396 18.75 -27.10 -13.72
C VAL A 396 17.82 -28.06 -14.44
N GLU A 397 16.50 -27.83 -14.42
CA GLU A 397 15.53 -28.70 -15.10
C GLU A 397 15.75 -28.83 -16.61
N ARG A 398 16.27 -27.77 -17.24
CA ARG A 398 16.57 -27.73 -18.69
C ARG A 398 18.00 -28.15 -19.00
N ALA A 399 18.80 -28.48 -18.00
CA ALA A 399 20.20 -28.78 -18.18
C ALA A 399 20.39 -30.14 -18.87
N THR A 400 21.48 -30.24 -19.63
CA THR A 400 21.93 -31.52 -20.20
C THR A 400 22.83 -32.22 -19.21
N ILE A 401 22.51 -33.49 -18.91
CA ILE A 401 23.35 -34.35 -18.08
C ILE A 401 24.38 -35.05 -18.96
N ILE A 402 25.66 -34.85 -18.66
CA ILE A 402 26.76 -35.57 -19.29
C ILE A 402 26.90 -36.90 -18.57
N LYS A 403 26.60 -37.99 -19.28
CA LYS A 403 26.83 -39.34 -18.77
C LYS A 403 28.29 -39.71 -18.95
N ASP A 404 28.83 -40.41 -17.96
CA ASP A 404 30.13 -41.07 -18.10
C ASP A 404 30.10 -42.04 -19.28
N LYS A 405 31.14 -42.00 -20.11
CA LYS A 405 31.31 -42.90 -21.25
C LYS A 405 31.67 -44.31 -20.83
#